data_AF-A0A3M1FYY1-F1
#
_entry.id   AF-A0A3M1FYY1-F1
#
_cell.length_a   1.000
_cell.length_b   1.000
_cell.length_c   1.000
_cell.angle_alpha   90.00
_cell.angle_beta   90.00
_cell.angle_gamma   90.00
#
_symmetry.space_group_name_H-M   'P 1'
#
loop_
_entity.id
_entity.type
_entity.pdbx_description
1 polymer ?
#
loop_
_entity_poly.entity_id
_entity_poly.type
_entity_poly.pdbx_seq_one_letter_code
_entity_poly.pdbx_strand_id
1 'polypeptide(L)'
;MKPVIEIEDLWFSYPERPDVLRGLQLRVFAGQRVGIMGPNGAGKSTLFLVLLGFLRPQKGTIRLFGRPCQKEEDFQGFRGRVGLLFQDSDDQLFCPTVEED
;
A
#
# COMPACT_ATOMS: atom_id res chain seq x y z
N MET A 1 20.60 8.15 -2.96
CA MET A 1 19.27 8.34 -3.59
C MET A 1 18.19 8.23 -2.52
N LYS A 2 17.10 9.00 -2.60
CA LYS A 2 15.97 8.87 -1.67
C LYS A 2 15.00 7.78 -2.16
N PRO A 3 14.44 6.93 -1.28
CA PRO A 3 13.44 5.94 -1.66
C PRO A 3 12.13 6.61 -2.12
N VAL A 4 11.40 5.97 -3.03
CA VAL A 4 10.06 6.37 -3.46
C VAL A 4 8.97 5.82 -2.53
N ILE A 5 9.23 4.68 -1.89
CA ILE A 5 8.42 4.13 -0.80
C ILE A 5 9.37 3.78 0.34
N GLU A 6 9.10 4.29 1.53
CA GLU A 6 9.80 3.91 2.76
C GLU A 6 8.80 3.57 3.85
N ILE A 7 9.01 2.41 4.47
CA ILE A 7 8.23 1.88 5.58
C ILE A 7 9.19 1.57 6.73
N GLU A 8 8.88 2.09 7.92
CA GLU A 8 9.66 1.87 9.14
C GLU A 8 8.76 1.36 10.26
N ASP A 9 9.07 0.15 10.76
CA ASP A 9 8.42 -0.50 11.90
C ASP A 9 6.88 -0.51 11.80
N LEU A 10 6.35 -0.97 10.65
CA LEU A 10 4.92 -0.95 10.37
C LEU A 10 4.20 -2.14 11.02
N TRP A 11 3.16 -1.85 11.79
CA TRP A 11 2.28 -2.84 12.41
C TRP A 11 0.82 -2.60 12.00
N PHE A 12 0.16 -3.68 11.60
CA PHE A 12 -1.26 -3.68 11.25
C PHE A 12 -1.96 -4.93 11.78
N SER A 13 -3.11 -4.74 12.40
CA SER A 13 -4.05 -5.79 12.84
C SER A 13 -5.48 -5.44 12.45
N TYR A 14 -6.27 -6.43 12.01
CA TYR A 14 -7.73 -6.32 11.97
C TYR A 14 -8.32 -6.74 13.34
N PRO A 15 -9.56 -6.33 13.68
CA PRO A 15 -10.19 -6.72 14.95
C PRO A 15 -10.20 -8.23 15.21
N GLU A 16 -10.49 -9.04 14.19
CA GLU A 16 -10.55 -10.50 14.30
C GLU A 16 -9.23 -11.20 13.92
N ARG A 17 -8.25 -10.44 13.43
CA ARG A 17 -6.98 -11.00 12.95
C ARG A 17 -5.82 -10.13 13.44
N PRO A 18 -5.28 -10.44 14.63
CA PRO A 18 -4.12 -9.73 15.15
C PRO A 18 -2.88 -10.00 14.28
N ASP A 19 -1.94 -9.05 14.33
CA ASP A 19 -0.57 -9.21 13.88
C ASP A 19 -0.39 -9.56 12.39
N VAL A 20 -1.21 -8.97 11.52
CA VAL A 20 -1.12 -9.18 10.06
C VAL A 20 0.17 -8.61 9.48
N LEU A 21 0.55 -7.39 9.88
CA LEU A 21 1.87 -6.81 9.61
C LEU A 21 2.58 -6.61 10.94
N ARG A 22 3.84 -7.06 11.04
CA ARG A 22 4.62 -7.03 12.29
C ARG A 22 6.01 -6.46 12.04
N GLY A 23 6.23 -5.22 12.46
CA GLY A 23 7.52 -4.54 12.37
C GLY A 23 8.08 -4.49 10.95
N LEU A 24 7.20 -4.39 9.94
CA LEU A 24 7.62 -4.44 8.55
C LEU A 24 8.49 -3.23 8.20
N GLN A 25 9.62 -3.51 7.54
CA GLN A 25 10.54 -2.51 7.00
C GLN A 25 10.74 -2.75 5.51
N LEU A 26 10.60 -1.69 4.72
CA LEU A 26 10.74 -1.76 3.28
C LEU A 26 11.22 -0.42 2.73
N ARG A 27 12.19 -0.47 1.82
CA ARG A 27 12.61 0.69 1.03
C ARG A 27 12.61 0.30 -0.44
N VAL A 28 11.85 1.03 -1.25
CA VAL A 28 11.81 0.88 -2.71
C VAL A 28 12.37 2.14 -3.34
N PHE A 29 13.31 1.99 -4.26
CA PHE A 29 13.94 3.09 -4.97
C PHE A 29 13.37 3.25 -6.38
N ALA A 30 13.47 4.45 -6.94
CA ALA A 30 13.01 4.72 -8.30
C ALA A 30 13.68 3.77 -9.31
N GLY A 31 12.89 3.24 -10.25
CA GLY A 31 13.35 2.27 -11.26
C GLY A 31 13.46 0.83 -10.77
N GLN A 32 13.29 0.55 -9.47
CA GLN A 32 13.28 -0.82 -8.97
C GLN A 32 11.96 -1.53 -9.29
N ARG A 33 12.08 -2.84 -9.56
CA ARG A 33 10.95 -3.78 -9.59
C ARG A 33 11.11 -4.71 -8.40
N VAL A 34 10.12 -4.75 -7.52
CA VAL A 34 10.18 -5.50 -6.26
C VAL A 34 9.08 -6.56 -6.26
N GLY A 35 9.47 -7.82 -6.07
CA GLY A 35 8.53 -8.92 -5.86
C GLY A 35 8.31 -9.17 -4.37
N ILE A 36 7.06 -9.24 -3.94
CA ILE A 36 6.67 -9.60 -2.57
C ILE A 36 6.05 -10.99 -2.61
N MET A 37 6.73 -11.96 -2.01
CA MET A 37 6.29 -13.35 -1.97
C MET A 37 5.90 -13.77 -0.56
N GLY A 38 4.95 -14.68 -0.47
CA GLY A 38 4.46 -15.24 0.79
C GLY A 38 3.14 -15.98 0.59
N PRO A 39 2.76 -16.86 1.53
CA PRO A 39 1.52 -17.63 1.43
C PRO A 39 0.28 -16.73 1.41
N ASN A 40 -0.86 -17.31 1.05
CA ASN A 40 -2.15 -16.63 1.18
C ASN A 40 -2.40 -16.27 2.65
N GLY A 41 -2.90 -15.06 2.89
CA GLY A 41 -3.08 -14.53 4.24
C GLY A 41 -1.82 -13.97 4.91
N ALA A 42 -0.65 -13.95 4.25
CA ALA A 42 0.56 -13.34 4.79
C ALA A 42 0.53 -11.79 4.92
N GLY A 43 -0.59 -11.15 4.58
CA GLY A 43 -0.75 -9.69 4.70
C GLY A 43 -0.33 -8.88 3.46
N LYS A 44 -0.09 -9.51 2.30
CA LYS A 44 0.33 -8.83 1.06
C LYS A 44 -0.68 -7.76 0.59
N SER A 45 -1.95 -8.14 0.44
CA SER A 45 -3.00 -7.19 0.05
C SER A 45 -3.21 -6.12 1.13
N THR A 46 -3.13 -6.50 2.41
CA THR A 46 -3.19 -5.55 3.53
C THR A 46 -2.07 -4.51 3.47
N LEU A 47 -0.84 -4.91 3.14
CA LEU A 47 0.28 -3.99 2.94
C LEU A 47 -0.03 -2.97 1.83
N PHE A 48 -0.59 -3.40 0.70
CA PHE A 48 -0.96 -2.48 -0.38
C PHE A 48 -2.05 -1.49 0.03
N LEU A 49 -3.09 -1.97 0.73
CA LEU A 49 -4.16 -1.10 1.24
C LEU A 49 -3.64 -0.07 2.26
N VAL A 50 -2.68 -0.47 3.12
CA VAL A 50 -2.03 0.44 4.06
C VAL A 50 -1.16 1.48 3.33
N LEU A 51 -0.41 1.06 2.31
CA LEU A 51 0.41 1.97 1.50
C LEU A 51 -0.39 3.02 0.73
N LEU A 52 -1.64 2.71 0.37
CA LEU A 52 -2.56 3.61 -0.32
C LEU A 52 -3.38 4.49 0.63
N GLY A 53 -3.24 4.29 1.95
CA GLY A 53 -3.96 5.05 2.97
C GLY A 53 -5.38 4.56 3.25
N PHE A 54 -5.84 3.47 2.61
CA PHE A 54 -7.13 2.84 2.93
C PHE A 54 -7.07 2.16 4.31
N LEU A 55 -5.94 1.51 4.59
CA LEU A 55 -5.49 0.90 5.84
C LEU A 55 -4.80 1.88 6.81
N ARG A 56 -5.34 2.20 8.01
CA ARG A 56 -4.54 2.91 9.03
C ARG A 56 -3.77 1.94 9.93
N PRO A 57 -2.42 1.96 9.95
CA PRO A 57 -1.63 1.12 10.85
C PRO A 57 -1.75 1.56 12.32
N GLN A 58 -1.59 0.62 13.25
CA GLN A 58 -1.49 0.95 14.69
C GLN A 58 -0.15 1.58 15.04
N LYS A 59 0.92 1.23 14.31
CA LYS A 59 2.29 1.70 14.56
C LYS A 59 3.10 1.74 13.27
N GLY A 60 4.12 2.60 13.26
CA GLY A 60 5.10 2.71 12.18
C GLY A 60 4.91 3.97 11.36
N THR A 61 5.82 4.18 10.41
CA THR A 61 5.76 5.32 9.50
C THR A 61 5.84 4.90 8.05
N ILE A 62 5.11 5.62 7.21
CA ILE A 62 5.12 5.47 5.75
C ILE A 62 5.57 6.80 5.18
N ARG A 63 6.53 6.78 4.26
CA ARG A 63 6.90 7.94 3.44
C ARG A 63 6.76 7.59 1.96
N LEU A 64 5.99 8.40 1.24
CA LEU A 64 5.85 8.33 -0.20
C LEU A 64 6.62 9.49 -0.82
N PHE A 65 7.55 9.17 -1.72
CA PHE A 65 8.44 10.14 -2.36
C PHE A 65 9.15 11.08 -1.34
N GLY A 66 9.52 10.53 -0.17
CA GLY A 66 10.18 11.27 0.91
C GLY A 66 9.25 12.12 1.79
N ARG A 67 7.93 12.14 1.55
CA ARG A 67 6.95 12.83 2.39
C ARG A 67 6.26 11.83 3.34
N PRO A 68 6.20 12.09 4.65
CA PRO A 68 5.42 11.28 5.58
C PRO A 68 3.92 11.28 5.24
N CYS A 69 3.28 10.13 5.37
CA CYS A 69 1.83 9.95 5.20
C CYS A 69 1.22 9.29 6.43
N GLN A 70 0.20 9.92 7.03
CA GLN A 70 -0.48 9.41 8.23
C GLN A 70 -2.01 9.53 8.16
N LYS A 71 -2.51 10.57 7.49
CA LYS A 71 -3.95 10.85 7.33
C LYS A 71 -4.31 10.96 5.86
N GLU A 72 -5.59 10.82 5.58
CA GLU A 72 -6.17 10.84 4.22
C GLU A 72 -5.60 11.97 3.33
N GLU A 73 -5.52 13.20 3.84
CA GLU A 73 -4.98 14.36 3.12
C GLU A 73 -3.53 14.18 2.65
N ASP A 74 -2.71 13.39 3.37
CA ASP A 74 -1.33 13.13 2.99
C ASP A 74 -1.25 12.18 1.78
N PHE A 75 -2.19 11.25 1.67
CA PHE A 75 -2.25 10.27 0.58
C PHE A 75 -2.91 10.85 -0.68
N GLN A 76 -3.83 11.81 -0.53
CA GLN A 76 -4.49 12.46 -1.67
C GLN A 76 -3.51 13.03 -2.69
N GLY A 77 -2.43 13.67 -2.24
CA GLY A 77 -1.40 14.23 -3.13
C GLY A 77 -0.59 13.19 -3.93
N PHE A 78 -0.77 11.89 -3.64
CA PHE A 78 -0.10 10.80 -4.34
C PHE A 78 -1.06 9.93 -5.17
N ARG A 79 -2.38 10.16 -5.08
CA ARG A 79 -3.35 9.54 -6.00
C ARG A 79 -3.03 9.98 -7.43
N GLY A 80 -2.94 9.03 -8.35
CA GLY A 80 -2.47 9.25 -9.73
C GLY A 80 -0.95 9.12 -9.93
N ARG A 81 -0.15 9.13 -8.85
CA ARG A 81 1.28 8.76 -8.89
C ARG A 81 1.52 7.34 -8.41
N VAL A 82 0.66 6.87 -7.51
CA VAL A 82 0.62 5.49 -7.04
C VAL A 82 -0.69 4.90 -7.54
N GLY A 83 -0.59 3.88 -8.39
CA GLY A 83 -1.73 3.10 -8.87
C GLY A 83 -1.78 1.74 -8.19
N LEU A 84 -2.98 1.20 -8.03
CA LEU A 84 -3.22 -0.18 -7.64
C LEU A 84 -3.93 -0.89 -8.78
N LEU A 85 -3.39 -2.05 -9.17
CA LEU A 85 -4.09 -2.99 -10.02
C LEU A 85 -4.62 -4.10 -9.12
N PHE A 86 -5.92 -4.35 -9.19
CA PHE A 86 -6.60 -5.27 -8.31
C PHE A 86 -6.30 -6.71 -8.74
N GLN A 87 -6.43 -7.64 -7.79
CA GLN A 87 -6.22 -9.05 -8.08
C GLN A 87 -7.32 -9.60 -9.00
N ASP A 88 -8.56 -9.17 -8.76
CA ASP A 88 -9.69 -9.44 -9.63
C ASP A 88 -9.96 -8.19 -10.47
N SER A 89 -10.05 -8.36 -11.79
CA SER A 89 -10.33 -7.26 -12.71
C SER A 89 -11.78 -6.80 -12.64
N ASP A 90 -12.71 -7.70 -12.29
CA ASP A 90 -14.13 -7.39 -12.22
C ASP A 90 -14.43 -6.42 -11.06
N ASP A 91 -13.55 -6.37 -10.05
CA ASP A 91 -13.62 -5.41 -8.94
C ASP A 91 -13.15 -3.99 -9.34
N GLN A 92 -12.55 -3.82 -10.52
CA GLN A 92 -11.93 -2.56 -10.94
C GLN A 92 -12.59 -1.94 -12.18
N LEU A 93 -13.25 -2.75 -13.02
CA LEU A 93 -13.98 -2.30 -14.21
C LEU A 93 -15.44 -2.06 -13.85
N PHE A 94 -15.96 -0.86 -14.13
CA PHE A 94 -17.34 -0.51 -13.79
C PHE A 94 -18.08 0.18 -14.93
N CYS A 95 -17.39 0.61 -15.98
CA CYS A 95 -18.02 1.27 -17.10
C CYS A 95 -18.59 0.25 -18.11
N PRO A 96 -19.66 0.58 -18.85
CA PRO A 96 -20.25 -0.31 -19.85
C PRO A 96 -19.32 -0.64 -21.03
N THR A 97 -18.33 0.22 -21.29
CA THR A 97 -17.40 0.08 -22.42
C THR A 97 -15.95 0.31 -21.99
N VAL A 98 -15.02 -0.30 -22.71
CA VAL A 98 -13.57 -0.18 -22.48
C VAL A 98 -13.03 1.23 -22.71
N GLU A 99 -13.68 2.03 -23.57
CA GLU A 99 -13.29 3.43 -23.80
C GLU A 99 -13.62 4.33 -22.60
N GLU A 100 -14.62 3.95 -21.81
CA GLU A 100 -15.15 4.75 -20.69
C GLU A 100 -14.52 4.41 -19.33
N ASP A 101 -13.85 3.25 -19.19
CA ASP A 101 -13.07 2.85 -18.01
C ASP A 101 -11.63 3.41 -18.05
#